data_AF-A0A833AP55-F1
#
_entry.id   AF-A0A833AP55-F1
#
_cell.length_a   1.000
_cell.length_b   1.000
_cell.length_c   1.000
_cell.angle_alpha   90.00
_cell.angle_beta   90.00
_cell.angle_gamma   90.00
#
_symmetry.space_group_name_H-M   'P 1'
#
loop_
_entity.id
_entity.type
_entity.pdbx_description
1 polymer ?
#
loop_
_entity_poly.entity_id
_entity_poly.type
_entity_poly.pdbx_seq_one_letter_code
_entity_poly.pdbx_strand_id
1 'polypeptide(L)'
;MSTLTDSKGRIIRKGPYPELTPHAIFVGYFLGVLIALSIGYAALILGFSIEGSELAAILGFGILRGLMGRTSIVENNINQTVASAVNSASAGM
;
A
#
# COMPACT_ATOMS: atom_id res chain seq x y z
N MET A 1 -8.44 14.13 -31.37
CA MET A 1 -7.83 12.91 -30.81
C MET A 1 -8.26 11.74 -31.68
N SER A 2 -7.43 11.36 -32.66
CA SER A 2 -7.74 10.27 -33.59
C SER A 2 -7.44 8.93 -32.93
N THR A 3 -8.49 8.16 -32.63
CA THR A 3 -8.37 6.79 -32.14
C THR A 3 -8.15 5.86 -33.33
N LEU A 4 -6.97 5.25 -33.40
CA LEU A 4 -6.69 4.17 -34.34
C LEU A 4 -6.68 2.84 -33.59
N THR A 5 -7.26 1.84 -34.23
CA THR A 5 -7.38 0.48 -33.71
C THR A 5 -6.25 -0.36 -34.30
N ASP A 6 -5.43 -0.98 -33.43
CA ASP A 6 -4.43 -1.96 -33.88
C ASP A 6 -5.09 -3.21 -34.49
N SER A 7 -4.35 -4.01 -35.23
CA SER A 7 -4.81 -5.25 -35.90
C SER A 7 -5.50 -6.25 -34.94
N LYS A 8 -5.32 -6.08 -33.61
CA LYS A 8 -5.99 -6.83 -32.54
C LYS A 8 -7.15 -6.09 -31.85
N GLY A 9 -7.69 -5.00 -32.40
CA GLY A 9 -8.85 -4.31 -31.82
C GLY A 9 -8.54 -3.34 -30.67
N ARG A 10 -7.26 -3.04 -30.41
CA ARG A 10 -6.85 -2.23 -29.24
C ARG A 10 -6.85 -0.74 -29.56
N ILE A 11 -7.48 0.06 -28.71
CA ILE A 11 -7.55 1.52 -28.83
C ILE A 11 -6.18 2.09 -28.45
N ILE A 12 -5.36 2.45 -29.45
CA ILE A 12 -4.06 3.07 -29.20
C ILE A 12 -4.25 4.58 -29.14
N ARG A 13 -4.21 5.14 -27.93
CA ARG A 13 -4.18 6.60 -27.74
C ARG A 13 -2.75 7.08 -28.00
N LYS A 14 -2.53 7.74 -29.13
CA LYS A 14 -1.27 8.44 -29.44
C LYS A 14 -1.37 9.91 -29.03
N GLY A 15 -0.29 10.43 -28.46
CA GLY A 15 -0.17 11.79 -27.94
C GLY A 15 0.51 11.79 -26.56
N PRO A 16 0.95 12.95 -26.05
CA PRO A 16 1.47 13.05 -24.69
C PRO A 16 0.42 12.55 -23.69
N TYR A 17 0.81 11.64 -22.79
CA TYR A 17 -0.09 11.17 -21.74
C TYR A 17 -0.39 12.33 -20.80
N PRO A 18 -1.65 12.47 -20.34
CA PRO A 18 -2.02 13.51 -19.39
C PRO A 18 -1.50 13.14 -18.00
N GLU A 19 -0.19 13.34 -17.82
CA GLU A 19 0.59 12.96 -16.64
C GLU A 19 0.38 13.93 -15.46
N LEU A 20 0.15 15.20 -15.76
CA LEU A 20 -0.13 16.23 -14.75
C LEU A 20 -1.40 16.98 -15.14
N THR A 21 -2.54 16.40 -14.78
CA THR A 21 -3.83 17.06 -14.99
C THR A 21 -4.22 17.86 -13.74
N PRO A 22 -4.82 19.04 -13.91
CA PRO A 22 -5.40 19.78 -12.79
C PRO A 22 -6.34 18.92 -11.95
N HIS A 23 -7.14 18.05 -12.59
CA HIS A 23 -8.03 17.11 -11.91
C HIS A 23 -7.28 16.14 -11.00
N ALA A 24 -6.20 15.52 -11.48
CA ALA A 24 -5.39 14.62 -10.66
C ALA A 24 -4.70 15.34 -9.49
N ILE A 25 -4.25 16.58 -9.71
CA ILE A 25 -3.65 17.41 -8.65
C ILE A 25 -4.69 17.70 -7.56
N PHE A 26 -5.88 18.17 -7.91
CA PHE A 26 -6.88 18.54 -6.92
C PHE A 26 -7.43 17.34 -6.17
N VAL A 27 -7.71 16.24 -6.87
CA VAL A 27 -8.21 15.01 -6.23
C VAL A 27 -7.14 14.41 -5.33
N GLY A 28 -5.90 14.28 -5.81
CA GLY A 28 -4.80 13.73 -5.03
C GLY A 28 -4.42 14.58 -3.82
N TYR A 29 -4.41 15.90 -3.98
CA TYR A 29 -4.13 16.83 -2.88
C TYR A 29 -5.19 16.74 -1.78
N PHE A 30 -6.46 16.74 -2.15
CA PHE A 30 -7.55 16.67 -1.17
C PHE A 30 -7.57 15.32 -0.44
N LEU A 31 -7.38 14.21 -1.17
CA LEU A 31 -7.28 12.88 -0.55
C LEU A 31 -6.05 12.76 0.35
N GLY A 32 -4.90 13.26 -0.10
CA GLY A 32 -3.65 13.18 0.63
C GLY A 32 -3.69 13.95 1.96
N VAL A 33 -4.27 15.15 1.97
CA VAL A 33 -4.45 15.93 3.20
C VAL A 33 -5.40 15.22 4.17
N LEU A 34 -6.51 14.68 3.66
CA LEU A 34 -7.45 13.90 4.47
C LEU A 34 -6.79 12.67 5.11
N ILE A 35 -5.99 11.91 4.36
CA ILE A 35 -5.31 10.70 4.85
C ILE A 35 -4.21 11.06 5.86
N ALA A 36 -3.42 12.08 5.56
CA ALA A 36 -2.32 12.51 6.44
C ALA A 36 -2.82 13.04 7.79
N LEU A 37 -3.89 13.84 7.79
CA LEU A 37 -4.50 14.33 9.02
C LEU A 37 -5.15 13.18 9.81
N SER A 38 -5.78 12.23 9.12
CA SER A 38 -6.41 11.08 9.76
C SER A 38 -5.38 10.16 10.44
N ILE A 39 -4.29 9.79 9.76
CA ILE A 39 -3.23 8.92 10.32
C ILE A 39 -2.43 9.66 11.40
N GLY A 40 -2.15 10.96 11.20
CA GLY A 40 -1.42 11.78 12.16
C GLY A 40 -2.19 12.01 13.46
N TYR A 41 -3.48 12.36 13.38
CA TYR A 41 -4.33 12.50 14.57
C TYR A 41 -4.48 11.16 15.30
N ALA A 42 -4.66 10.07 14.55
CA ALA A 42 -4.74 8.73 15.12
C ALA A 42 -3.45 8.35 15.87
N ALA A 43 -2.28 8.61 15.29
CA ALA A 43 -0.99 8.28 15.91
C ALA A 43 -0.69 9.09 17.18
N LEU A 44 -1.12 10.35 17.22
CA LEU A 44 -0.91 11.22 18.38
C LEU A 44 -1.81 10.88 19.57
N ILE A 45 -3.03 10.39 19.32
CA ILE A 45 -3.93 9.91 20.38
C ILE A 45 -3.53 8.52 20.88
N LEU A 46 -3.12 7.63 19.96
CA LEU A 46 -2.77 6.24 20.29
C LEU A 46 -1.40 6.10 20.96
N GLY A 47 -0.48 7.05 20.75
CA GLY A 47 0.90 6.97 21.23
C GLY A 47 1.84 6.16 20.33
N PHE A 48 1.32 5.63 19.22
CA PHE A 48 2.04 4.89 18.18
C PHE A 48 1.22 4.93 16.87
N SER A 49 1.86 4.66 15.74
CA SER A 49 1.28 4.85 14.39
C SER A 49 0.79 3.54 13.74
N ILE A 50 0.07 3.68 12.62
CA ILE A 50 -0.69 2.64 11.90
C ILE A 50 0.00 2.39 10.52
N GLU A 51 0.31 1.18 10.01
CA GLU A 51 -0.08 -0.22 10.27
C GLU A 51 1.11 -1.18 10.41
N GLY A 52 1.05 -2.11 11.37
CA GLY A 52 2.09 -3.15 11.55
C GLY A 52 1.89 -4.41 10.70
N SER A 53 0.64 -4.74 10.32
CA SER A 53 0.28 -6.03 9.73
C SER A 53 0.69 -6.14 8.26
N GLU A 54 0.41 -5.13 7.45
CA GLU A 54 0.72 -5.07 6.03
C GLU A 54 2.23 -5.15 5.82
N LEU A 55 2.99 -4.43 6.66
CA LEU A 55 4.45 -4.49 6.67
C LEU A 55 4.95 -5.85 7.15
N ALA A 56 4.34 -6.42 8.19
CA ALA A 56 4.74 -7.73 8.71
C ALA A 56 4.48 -8.86 7.72
N ALA A 57 3.40 -8.78 6.92
CA ALA A 57 3.10 -9.74 5.86
C ALA A 57 4.13 -9.68 4.72
N ILE A 58 4.51 -8.46 4.31
CA ILE A 58 5.47 -8.24 3.22
C ILE A 58 6.88 -8.69 3.66
N LEU A 59 7.29 -8.31 4.88
CA LEU A 59 8.59 -8.67 5.44
C LEU A 59 8.69 -10.16 5.76
N GLY A 60 7.64 -10.73 6.36
CA GLY A 60 7.57 -12.16 6.62
C GLY A 60 7.67 -12.98 5.33
N PHE A 61 7.00 -12.55 4.25
CA PHE A 61 7.06 -13.26 2.99
C PHE A 61 8.47 -13.24 2.41
N GLY A 62 9.15 -12.08 2.49
CA GLY A 62 10.55 -11.93 2.06
C GLY A 62 11.51 -12.83 2.83
N ILE A 63 11.35 -12.94 4.15
CA ILE A 63 12.23 -13.76 4.99
C ILE A 63 11.93 -15.25 4.77
N LEU A 64 10.67 -15.66 4.91
CA LEU A 64 10.29 -17.07 4.81
C LEU A 64 10.52 -17.62 3.41
N ARG A 65 10.11 -16.90 2.36
CA ARG A 65 10.25 -17.36 0.97
C ARG A 65 11.66 -17.17 0.43
N GLY A 66 12.31 -16.06 0.77
CA GLY A 66 13.58 -15.66 0.19
C GLY A 66 14.79 -16.30 0.87
N LEU A 67 14.89 -16.19 2.20
CA LEU A 67 16.04 -16.73 2.94
C LEU A 67 15.84 -18.18 3.34
N MET A 68 14.62 -18.53 3.79
CA MET A 68 14.36 -19.85 4.35
C MET A 68 13.79 -20.84 3.32
N GLY A 69 13.52 -20.39 2.09
CA GLY A 69 12.96 -21.21 1.01
C GLY A 69 11.56 -21.77 1.28
N ARG A 70 10.88 -21.28 2.31
CA ARG A 70 9.56 -21.76 2.76
C ARG A 70 8.47 -21.12 1.93
N THR A 71 7.59 -21.95 1.40
CA THR A 71 6.60 -21.53 0.40
C THR A 71 5.21 -21.33 1.00
N SER A 72 5.06 -21.68 2.29
CA SER A 72 3.79 -21.71 2.98
C SER A 72 3.30 -20.32 3.34
N ILE A 73 2.18 -19.95 2.75
CA ILE A 73 1.47 -18.69 3.07
C ILE A 73 0.96 -18.72 4.52
N VAL A 74 0.63 -19.90 5.05
CA VAL A 74 0.16 -20.06 6.44
C VAL A 74 1.23 -19.60 7.43
N GLU A 75 2.50 -19.89 7.15
CA GLU A 75 3.60 -19.46 8.02
C GLU A 75 3.82 -17.95 7.99
N ASN A 76 3.68 -17.34 6.82
CA ASN A 76 3.75 -15.88 6.71
C ASN A 76 2.59 -15.19 7.44
N ASN A 77 1.40 -15.77 7.38
CA ASN A 77 0.24 -15.26 8.09
C ASN A 77 0.41 -15.37 9.62
N ILE A 78 1.04 -16.45 10.10
CA ILE A 78 1.41 -16.57 11.52
C ILE A 78 2.44 -15.50 11.90
N ASN A 79 3.46 -15.28 11.08
CA ASN A 79 4.44 -14.22 11.31
C ASN A 79 3.78 -12.82 11.38
N GLN A 80 2.91 -12.51 10.43
CA GLN A 80 2.13 -11.27 10.43
C GLN A 80 1.32 -11.10 11.72
N THR A 81 0.70 -12.20 12.20
CA THR A 81 -0.08 -12.22 13.44
C THR A 81 0.80 -11.88 14.65
N VAL A 82 1.98 -12.50 14.76
CA VAL A 82 2.90 -12.27 15.88
C VAL A 82 3.46 -10.85 15.86
N ALA A 83 3.92 -10.39 14.69
CA ALA A 83 4.49 -9.05 14.55
C ALA A 83 3.45 -7.96 14.80
N SER A 84 2.20 -8.15 14.34
CA SER A 84 1.10 -7.26 14.69
C SER A 84 0.81 -7.31 16.19
N ALA A 85 0.85 -8.48 16.84
CA ALA A 85 0.64 -8.61 18.28
C ALA A 85 1.72 -7.85 19.09
N VAL A 86 2.97 -7.88 18.66
CA VAL A 86 4.07 -7.11 19.28
C VAL A 86 3.92 -5.62 19.04
N ASN A 87 3.58 -5.21 17.81
CA ASN A 87 3.34 -3.81 17.50
C ASN A 87 2.19 -3.25 18.36
N SER A 88 1.12 -4.04 18.55
CA SER A 88 0.00 -3.73 19.44
C SER A 88 0.37 -3.71 20.92
N ALA A 89 1.24 -4.61 21.39
CA ALA A 89 1.68 -4.60 22.78
C ALA A 89 2.64 -3.42 23.09
N SER A 90 3.53 -3.07 22.15
CA SER A 90 4.57 -2.03 22.31
C SER A 90 4.00 -0.61 22.23
N ALA A 91 2.95 -0.50 21.43
CA ALA A 91 1.96 0.56 21.42
C ALA A 91 1.33 0.88 22.79
N GLY A 92 1.43 -0.05 23.75
CA GLY A 92 0.82 0.05 25.06
C GLY A 92 -0.65 -0.38 25.10
N MET A 93 -1.12 -1.18 24.12
CA MET A 93 -2.47 -1.77 24.12
C MET A 93 -2.54 -3.14 24.80
#